data_AF-A0A2V7AA92-F1
#
_entry.id   AF-A0A2V7AA92-F1
#
_cell.length_a   1.000
_cell.length_b   1.000
_cell.length_c   1.000
_cell.angle_alpha   90.00
_cell.angle_beta   90.00
_cell.angle_gamma   90.00
#
_symmetry.space_group_name_H-M   'P 1'
#
loop_
_entity.id
_entity.type
_entity.pdbx_description
1 polymer ?
#
loop_
_entity_poly.entity_id
_entity_poly.type
_entity_poly.pdbx_seq_one_letter_code
_entity_poly.pdbx_strand_id
1 'polypeptide(L)'
;DGSLRSFATGAVIQHFTKTLNRVPGKDFRLPTSDELDALEAFQLSLGRQQDLVLPLRLKGTVPKRGQEIFLDNKLGKCNLCHVNAGATANFGAASLGNANFNTGVEDLPDQPARLTTQKVPPDDGFHTPGDGTFNVPPLVEAADSGPFFHNNAIETIEGAVAQADPQGAGIELDGTQIVAIAAFLRVINTLENIRQSIELLEASLEVPFEERGRLLARAVRETDDSIRVLKGGGLHAEAVAPLQEARRLADKAVRSVFFGRRHTKEAIGEQKKARALLVE
;
A
#
# COMPACT_ATOMS: atom_id res chain seq x y z
N ASP A 1 0.91 1.24 -24.60
CA ASP A 1 1.88 0.14 -24.38
C ASP A 1 2.05 -0.20 -22.89
N GLY A 2 1.58 0.63 -21.95
CA GLY A 2 1.63 0.33 -20.51
C GLY A 2 3.01 0.59 -19.88
N SER A 3 3.93 1.23 -20.60
CA SER A 3 5.26 1.58 -20.07
C SER A 3 5.18 2.76 -19.09
N LEU A 4 6.16 2.84 -18.17
CA LEU A 4 6.28 3.97 -17.24
C LEU A 4 6.45 5.31 -17.99
N ARG A 5 7.09 5.28 -19.15
CA ARG A 5 7.24 6.45 -20.04
C ARG A 5 5.90 6.93 -20.61
N SER A 6 5.06 6.01 -21.09
CA SER A 6 3.73 6.34 -21.58
C SER A 6 2.82 6.84 -20.46
N PHE A 7 2.90 6.22 -19.28
CA PHE A 7 2.21 6.70 -18.08
C PHE A 7 2.60 8.15 -17.75
N ALA A 8 3.90 8.43 -17.65
CA ALA A 8 4.41 9.77 -17.35
C ALA A 8 3.97 10.81 -18.40
N THR A 9 3.99 10.44 -19.69
CA THR A 9 3.53 11.31 -20.77
C THR A 9 2.05 11.64 -20.63
N GLY A 10 1.21 10.63 -20.40
CA GLY A 10 -0.22 10.82 -20.16
C GLY A 10 -0.50 11.70 -18.93
N ALA A 11 0.24 11.48 -17.84
CA ALA A 11 0.12 12.27 -16.63
C ALA A 11 0.42 13.76 -16.88
N VAL A 12 1.44 14.08 -17.67
CA VAL A 12 1.74 15.48 -18.04
C VAL A 12 0.61 16.10 -18.87
N ILE A 13 0.12 15.37 -19.88
CA ILE A 13 -0.97 15.83 -20.74
C ILE A 13 -2.25 16.08 -19.94
N GLN A 14 -2.52 15.27 -18.91
CA GLN A 14 -3.77 15.34 -18.17
C GLN A 14 -3.71 16.33 -16.99
N HIS A 15 -2.61 16.33 -16.23
CA HIS A 15 -2.55 16.98 -14.90
C HIS A 15 -1.61 18.18 -14.83
N PHE A 16 -0.61 18.30 -15.71
CA PHE A 16 0.40 19.38 -15.67
C PHE A 16 0.11 20.48 -16.71
N THR A 17 -1.18 20.80 -16.89
CA THR A 17 -1.63 21.76 -17.89
C THR A 17 -2.05 23.08 -17.25
N LYS A 18 -1.72 24.20 -17.90
CA LYS A 18 -2.16 25.54 -17.47
C LYS A 18 -3.66 25.75 -17.66
N THR A 19 -4.24 25.09 -18.67
CA THR A 19 -5.67 25.17 -18.98
C THR A 19 -6.20 23.81 -19.42
N LEU A 20 -7.52 23.62 -19.31
CA LEU A 20 -8.22 22.40 -19.72
C LEU A 20 -8.27 22.17 -21.24
N ASN A 21 -7.74 23.10 -22.06
CA ASN A 21 -7.64 22.90 -23.51
C ASN A 21 -6.53 21.90 -23.88
N ARG A 22 -5.56 21.67 -22.99
CA ARG A 22 -4.49 20.67 -23.11
C ARG A 22 -3.78 20.72 -24.47
N VAL A 23 -3.33 21.90 -24.89
CA VAL A 23 -2.58 22.08 -26.12
C VAL A 23 -1.05 22.02 -25.86
N PRO A 24 -0.32 21.05 -26.45
CA PRO A 24 1.14 21.00 -26.36
C PRO A 24 1.80 22.30 -26.82
N GLY A 25 2.85 22.73 -26.12
CA GLY A 25 3.60 23.97 -26.40
C GLY A 25 2.93 25.26 -25.90
N LYS A 26 1.65 25.21 -25.50
CA LYS A 26 0.90 26.34 -24.95
C LYS A 26 0.52 26.11 -23.50
N ASP A 27 -0.21 25.03 -23.25
CA ASP A 27 -0.72 24.68 -21.92
C ASP A 27 0.26 23.81 -21.13
N PHE A 28 1.09 23.02 -21.82
CA PHE A 28 2.15 22.20 -21.23
C PHE A 28 3.28 21.95 -22.24
N ARG A 29 4.43 21.45 -21.78
CA ARG A 29 5.50 20.90 -22.62
C ARG A 29 5.52 19.39 -22.45
N LEU A 30 5.68 18.64 -23.53
CA LEU A 30 5.91 17.20 -23.43
C LEU A 30 7.24 16.90 -22.72
N PRO A 31 7.32 15.85 -21.89
CA PRO A 31 8.59 15.41 -21.31
C PRO A 31 9.64 15.15 -22.40
N THR A 32 10.88 15.48 -22.11
CA THR A 32 12.02 15.03 -22.92
C THR A 32 12.31 13.56 -22.63
N SER A 33 13.09 12.92 -23.51
CA SER A 33 13.54 11.54 -23.29
C SER A 33 14.30 11.39 -21.97
N ASP A 34 15.22 12.31 -21.67
CA ASP A 34 16.03 12.26 -20.44
C ASP A 34 15.16 12.40 -19.18
N GLU A 35 14.12 13.25 -19.23
CA GLU A 35 13.16 13.38 -18.12
C GLU A 35 12.34 12.11 -17.92
N LEU A 36 11.94 11.43 -19.02
CA LEU A 36 11.22 10.15 -18.95
C LEU A 36 12.11 9.04 -18.39
N ASP A 37 13.38 8.98 -18.82
CA ASP A 37 14.35 7.99 -18.32
C ASP A 37 14.65 8.22 -16.83
N ALA A 38 14.83 9.47 -16.41
CA ALA A 38 15.05 9.81 -15.01
C ALA A 38 13.84 9.46 -14.13
N LEU A 39 12.62 9.74 -14.61
CA LEU A 39 11.40 9.42 -13.89
C LEU A 39 11.16 7.90 -13.81
N GLU A 40 11.40 7.16 -14.90
CA GLU A 40 11.31 5.70 -14.92
C GLU A 40 12.32 5.09 -13.93
N ALA A 41 13.58 5.53 -13.97
CA ALA A 41 14.60 5.07 -13.03
C ALA A 41 14.22 5.40 -11.57
N PHE A 42 13.67 6.58 -11.33
CA PHE A 42 13.17 6.95 -10.01
C PHE A 42 12.02 6.04 -9.58
N GLN A 43 10.99 5.83 -10.40
CA GLN A 43 9.85 4.97 -10.08
C GLN A 43 10.28 3.52 -9.80
N LEU A 44 11.23 2.98 -10.58
CA LEU A 44 11.80 1.65 -10.37
C LEU A 44 12.66 1.54 -9.11
N SER A 45 13.21 2.66 -8.61
CA SER A 45 13.95 2.71 -7.35
C SER A 45 13.05 2.76 -6.11
N LEU A 46 11.75 3.01 -6.28
CA LEU A 46 10.78 3.11 -5.19
C LEU A 46 10.13 1.75 -4.90
N GLY A 47 9.57 1.66 -3.70
CA GLY A 47 8.75 0.52 -3.29
C GLY A 47 9.53 -0.77 -3.03
N ARG A 48 8.78 -1.86 -2.90
CA ARG A 48 9.34 -3.19 -2.62
C ARG A 48 10.14 -3.70 -3.80
N GLN A 49 11.32 -4.24 -3.51
CA GLN A 49 12.19 -4.88 -4.50
C GLN A 49 11.84 -6.35 -4.74
N GLN A 50 10.98 -6.92 -3.89
CA GLN A 50 10.48 -8.29 -4.02
C GLN A 50 9.04 -8.36 -3.51
N ASP A 51 8.21 -9.12 -4.20
CA ASP A 51 6.86 -9.41 -3.74
C ASP A 51 6.86 -10.30 -2.50
N LEU A 52 5.83 -10.13 -1.68
CA LEU A 52 5.55 -11.02 -0.57
C LEU A 52 5.33 -12.45 -1.11
N VAL A 53 5.63 -13.47 -0.31
CA VAL A 53 5.32 -14.87 -0.64
C VAL A 53 4.41 -15.42 0.44
N LEU A 54 3.18 -15.74 0.07
CA LEU A 54 2.18 -16.34 0.96
C LEU A 54 2.17 -17.87 0.80
N PRO A 55 1.78 -18.63 1.85
CA PRO A 55 1.38 -18.17 3.19
C PRO A 55 2.57 -17.84 4.10
N LEU A 56 2.37 -16.88 5.01
CA LEU A 56 3.28 -16.58 6.11
C LEU A 56 2.94 -17.43 7.35
N ARG A 57 3.95 -17.69 8.17
CA ARG A 57 3.78 -18.31 9.51
C ARG A 57 3.37 -17.26 10.53
N LEU A 58 2.19 -16.70 10.36
CA LEU A 58 1.67 -15.62 11.21
C LEU A 58 1.52 -16.09 12.66
N LYS A 59 1.51 -15.14 13.60
CA LYS A 59 1.05 -15.34 14.99
C LYS A 59 -0.34 -14.73 15.13
N GLY A 60 -1.07 -15.12 16.17
CA GLY A 60 -2.45 -14.66 16.43
C GLY A 60 -3.52 -15.43 15.63
N THR A 61 -4.65 -15.74 16.28
CA THR A 61 -5.71 -16.58 15.68
C THR A 61 -6.45 -15.86 14.55
N VAL A 62 -6.76 -14.58 14.74
CA VAL A 62 -7.55 -13.78 13.79
C VAL A 62 -6.80 -13.52 12.47
N PRO A 63 -5.56 -13.01 12.45
CA PRO A 63 -4.82 -12.81 11.18
C PRO A 63 -4.46 -14.13 10.47
N LYS A 64 -4.24 -15.24 11.21
CA LYS A 64 -4.11 -16.58 10.60
C LYS A 64 -5.36 -16.95 9.83
N ARG A 65 -6.54 -16.78 10.45
CA ARG A 65 -7.83 -17.05 9.80
C ARG A 65 -8.05 -16.13 8.60
N GLY A 66 -7.65 -14.87 8.69
CA GLY A 66 -7.70 -13.93 7.57
C GLY A 66 -6.88 -14.38 6.36
N GLN A 67 -5.65 -14.85 6.60
CA GLN A 67 -4.79 -15.38 5.54
C GLN A 67 -5.39 -16.63 4.88
N GLU A 68 -5.98 -17.54 5.67
CA GLU A 68 -6.67 -18.72 5.14
C GLU A 68 -7.79 -18.32 4.19
N ILE A 69 -8.64 -17.38 4.60
CA ILE A 69 -9.77 -16.90 3.79
C ILE A 69 -9.25 -16.19 2.53
N PHE A 70 -8.24 -15.34 2.67
CA PHE A 70 -7.63 -14.60 1.55
C PHE A 70 -7.10 -15.54 0.46
N LEU A 71 -6.50 -16.66 0.85
CA LEU A 71 -5.92 -17.66 -0.06
C LEU A 71 -6.95 -18.69 -0.56
N ASP A 72 -8.15 -18.72 0.01
CA ASP A 72 -9.19 -19.67 -0.37
C ASP A 72 -9.91 -19.21 -1.66
N ASN A 73 -9.66 -19.92 -2.76
CA ASN A 73 -10.26 -19.64 -4.07
C ASN A 73 -11.76 -19.96 -4.18
N LYS A 74 -12.40 -20.44 -3.11
CA LYS A 74 -13.85 -20.67 -3.03
C LYS A 74 -14.54 -19.67 -2.13
N LEU A 75 -13.93 -19.34 -0.99
CA LEU A 75 -14.50 -18.42 -0.01
C LEU A 75 -14.11 -16.96 -0.30
N GLY A 76 -12.86 -16.58 0.00
CA GLY A 76 -12.43 -15.18 -0.11
C GLY A 76 -12.07 -14.75 -1.53
N LYS A 77 -11.51 -15.67 -2.34
CA LYS A 77 -11.08 -15.46 -3.74
C LYS A 77 -10.09 -14.31 -3.94
N CYS A 78 -9.62 -13.65 -2.88
CA CYS A 78 -8.80 -12.45 -2.95
C CYS A 78 -7.49 -12.70 -3.72
N ASN A 79 -6.87 -13.86 -3.47
CA ASN A 79 -5.60 -14.24 -4.10
C ASN A 79 -5.72 -14.56 -5.61
N LEU A 80 -6.94 -14.63 -6.18
CA LEU A 80 -7.12 -14.73 -7.63
C LEU A 80 -6.80 -13.41 -8.33
N CYS A 81 -7.11 -12.27 -7.71
CA CYS A 81 -6.78 -10.95 -8.26
C CYS A 81 -5.50 -10.37 -7.64
N HIS A 82 -5.24 -10.69 -6.37
CA HIS A 82 -4.13 -10.19 -5.58
C HIS A 82 -3.15 -11.30 -5.21
N VAL A 83 -2.55 -11.96 -6.20
CA VAL A 83 -1.58 -13.04 -5.97
C VAL A 83 -0.49 -12.56 -5.01
N ASN A 84 -0.33 -13.27 -3.89
CA ASN A 84 0.58 -12.89 -2.79
C ASN A 84 0.35 -11.47 -2.23
N ALA A 85 -0.91 -11.00 -2.21
CA ALA A 85 -1.25 -9.61 -1.91
C ALA A 85 -0.60 -8.57 -2.86
N GLY A 86 -0.15 -9.01 -4.04
CA GLY A 86 0.39 -8.16 -5.09
C GLY A 86 -0.68 -7.64 -6.06
N ALA A 87 -0.20 -7.07 -7.17
CA ALA A 87 -1.02 -6.50 -8.25
C ALA A 87 -1.16 -7.44 -9.45
N THR A 88 -1.03 -8.76 -9.24
CA THR A 88 -1.08 -9.76 -10.31
C THR A 88 -2.31 -10.65 -10.13
N ALA A 89 -3.10 -10.76 -11.20
CA ALA A 89 -4.24 -11.65 -11.25
C ALA A 89 -3.88 -13.01 -11.90
N ASN A 90 -4.39 -14.10 -11.34
CA ASN A 90 -4.21 -15.46 -11.81
C ASN A 90 -5.47 -16.30 -11.57
N PHE A 91 -6.12 -16.71 -12.66
CA PHE A 91 -7.32 -17.55 -12.65
C PHE A 91 -7.02 -19.00 -13.07
N GLY A 92 -5.81 -19.49 -12.74
CA GLY A 92 -5.38 -20.86 -13.00
C GLY A 92 -4.57 -20.99 -14.29
N ALA A 93 -5.23 -21.24 -15.43
CA ALA A 93 -4.57 -21.69 -16.66
C ALA A 93 -3.55 -20.69 -17.24
N ALA A 94 -3.63 -19.41 -16.88
CA ALA A 94 -2.65 -18.40 -17.21
C ALA A 94 -2.68 -17.25 -16.20
N SER A 95 -1.52 -16.65 -15.94
CA SER A 95 -1.44 -15.33 -15.28
C SER A 95 -2.01 -14.28 -16.22
N LEU A 96 -2.91 -13.44 -15.71
CA LEU A 96 -3.41 -12.26 -16.42
C LEU A 96 -2.53 -11.02 -16.16
N GLY A 97 -1.50 -11.15 -15.30
CA GLY A 97 -0.62 -10.03 -14.96
C GLY A 97 -1.37 -8.92 -14.22
N ASN A 98 -0.93 -7.68 -14.44
CA ASN A 98 -1.63 -6.48 -13.98
C ASN A 98 -2.86 -6.23 -14.85
N ALA A 99 -3.92 -6.98 -14.57
CA ALA A 99 -5.20 -6.89 -15.26
C ALA A 99 -6.11 -5.83 -14.62
N ASN A 100 -7.11 -5.39 -15.38
CA ASN A 100 -8.12 -4.45 -14.90
C ASN A 100 -9.44 -5.17 -14.60
N PHE A 101 -10.13 -4.75 -13.55
CA PHE A 101 -11.45 -5.25 -13.17
C PHE A 101 -12.37 -4.09 -12.80
N ASN A 102 -13.68 -4.33 -12.91
CA ASN A 102 -14.69 -3.41 -12.40
C ASN A 102 -15.23 -3.95 -11.06
N THR A 103 -15.03 -3.21 -9.97
CA THR A 103 -15.50 -3.57 -8.62
C THR A 103 -16.94 -3.11 -8.35
N GLY A 104 -17.56 -2.37 -9.26
CA GLY A 104 -18.87 -1.74 -9.09
C GLY A 104 -18.86 -0.51 -8.17
N VAL A 105 -17.69 -0.09 -7.66
CA VAL A 105 -17.59 1.04 -6.71
C VAL A 105 -18.05 2.38 -7.33
N GLU A 106 -17.93 2.52 -8.66
CA GLU A 106 -18.37 3.73 -9.38
C GLU A 106 -19.91 3.83 -9.48
N ASP A 107 -20.61 2.71 -9.28
CA ASP A 107 -22.07 2.62 -9.33
C ASP A 107 -22.71 2.75 -7.94
N LEU A 108 -21.92 2.94 -6.87
CA LEU A 108 -22.45 3.19 -5.53
C LEU A 108 -23.36 4.42 -5.54
N PRO A 109 -24.58 4.33 -4.98
CA PRO A 109 -25.61 5.35 -5.15
C PRO A 109 -25.28 6.67 -4.44
N ASP A 110 -24.70 6.59 -3.25
CA ASP A 110 -24.52 7.72 -2.34
C ASP A 110 -23.05 8.15 -2.21
N GLN A 111 -22.32 8.22 -3.33
CA GLN A 111 -20.95 8.74 -3.33
C GLN A 111 -20.94 10.21 -2.86
N PRO A 112 -20.12 10.58 -1.86
CA PRO A 112 -20.14 11.92 -1.28
C PRO A 112 -20.02 13.06 -2.30
N ALA A 113 -19.20 12.89 -3.35
CA ALA A 113 -19.02 13.89 -4.40
C ALA A 113 -20.31 14.13 -5.22
N ARG A 114 -21.14 13.11 -5.40
CA ARG A 114 -22.39 13.15 -6.17
C ARG A 114 -23.61 13.58 -5.36
N LEU A 115 -23.50 13.62 -4.03
CA LEU A 115 -24.53 14.18 -3.15
C LEU A 115 -24.56 15.72 -3.18
N THR A 116 -23.61 16.35 -3.88
CA THR A 116 -23.55 17.80 -4.07
C THR A 116 -24.39 18.25 -5.28
N THR A 117 -24.65 19.55 -5.41
CA THR A 117 -25.35 20.10 -6.59
C THR A 117 -24.48 20.12 -7.85
N GLN A 118 -23.18 19.80 -7.72
CA GLN A 118 -22.25 19.82 -8.84
C GLN A 118 -22.32 18.50 -9.61
N LYS A 119 -22.44 18.59 -10.93
CA LYS A 119 -22.36 17.40 -11.79
C LYS A 119 -20.91 16.90 -11.81
N VAL A 120 -20.69 15.75 -11.20
CA VAL A 120 -19.41 15.03 -11.22
C VAL A 120 -19.49 13.98 -12.33
N PRO A 121 -18.62 14.00 -13.36
CA PRO A 121 -18.58 12.94 -14.35
C PRO A 121 -18.14 11.63 -13.68
N PRO A 122 -18.68 10.47 -14.10
CA PRO A 122 -18.18 9.18 -13.65
C PRO A 122 -16.70 9.00 -14.02
N ASP A 123 -15.94 8.33 -13.15
CA ASP A 123 -14.63 7.80 -13.50
C ASP A 123 -14.80 6.53 -14.33
N ASP A 124 -14.53 6.62 -15.63
CA ASP A 124 -14.75 5.55 -16.61
C ASP A 124 -13.53 4.63 -16.81
N GLY A 125 -12.44 4.85 -16.08
CA GLY A 125 -11.30 3.93 -16.05
C GLY A 125 -10.47 3.89 -17.34
N PHE A 126 -10.03 2.69 -17.73
CA PHE A 126 -9.07 2.51 -18.84
C PHE A 126 -9.72 2.66 -20.23
N HIS A 127 -8.95 3.11 -21.23
CA HIS A 127 -9.34 3.45 -22.62
C HIS A 127 -10.00 4.83 -22.84
N THR A 128 -10.42 5.12 -24.08
CA THR A 128 -11.15 6.35 -24.44
C THR A 128 -12.17 6.02 -25.55
N PRO A 129 -13.50 6.01 -25.25
CA PRO A 129 -14.10 6.15 -23.91
C PRO A 129 -13.66 5.02 -22.96
N GLY A 130 -13.75 5.27 -21.66
CA GLY A 130 -13.37 4.29 -20.65
C GLY A 130 -14.29 3.07 -20.61
N ASP A 131 -13.77 1.91 -20.20
CA ASP A 131 -14.50 0.63 -20.11
C ASP A 131 -14.99 0.27 -18.69
N GLY A 132 -14.81 1.18 -17.73
CA GLY A 132 -15.19 1.03 -16.32
C GLY A 132 -14.25 0.13 -15.51
N THR A 133 -13.14 -0.33 -16.09
CA THR A 133 -12.18 -1.20 -15.40
C THR A 133 -10.96 -0.44 -14.89
N PHE A 134 -10.44 -0.86 -13.74
CA PHE A 134 -9.28 -0.29 -13.07
C PHE A 134 -8.26 -1.36 -12.72
N ASN A 135 -6.98 -0.98 -12.72
CA ASN A 135 -5.89 -1.90 -12.41
C ASN A 135 -6.00 -2.40 -10.96
N VAL A 136 -5.63 -3.66 -10.74
CA VAL A 136 -5.57 -4.22 -9.37
C VAL A 136 -4.39 -3.59 -8.61
N PRO A 137 -4.61 -2.96 -7.44
CA PRO A 137 -3.51 -2.44 -6.63
C PRO A 137 -2.88 -3.54 -5.75
N PRO A 138 -1.59 -3.41 -5.36
CA PRO A 138 -1.01 -4.26 -4.32
C PRO A 138 -1.66 -3.94 -2.95
N LEU A 139 -1.77 -4.95 -2.09
CA LEU A 139 -2.43 -4.85 -0.78
C LEU A 139 -1.48 -4.88 0.41
N VAL A 140 -0.17 -5.05 0.20
CA VAL A 140 0.81 -5.19 1.28
C VAL A 140 0.79 -3.97 2.21
N GLU A 141 0.74 -2.74 1.69
CA GLU A 141 0.61 -1.49 2.47
C GLU A 141 -0.83 -0.91 2.44
N ALA A 142 -1.86 -1.74 2.23
CA ALA A 142 -3.22 -1.20 2.11
C ALA A 142 -3.75 -0.59 3.42
N ALA A 143 -3.31 -1.07 4.58
CA ALA A 143 -3.95 -0.72 5.85
C ALA A 143 -3.61 0.70 6.38
N ASP A 144 -2.66 1.40 5.79
CA ASP A 144 -2.30 2.79 6.11
C ASP A 144 -2.48 3.77 4.93
N SER A 145 -3.06 3.32 3.80
CA SER A 145 -3.21 4.10 2.57
C SER A 145 -4.66 4.45 2.20
N GLY A 146 -5.60 4.25 3.13
CA GLY A 146 -6.99 4.68 2.95
C GLY A 146 -7.14 6.21 2.72
N PRO A 147 -8.28 6.66 2.19
CA PRO A 147 -9.45 5.89 1.79
C PRO A 147 -9.22 4.98 0.57
N PHE A 148 -10.16 4.09 0.30
CA PHE A 148 -10.00 2.97 -0.63
C PHE A 148 -10.76 3.17 -1.95
N PHE A 149 -10.32 2.41 -2.95
CA PHE A 149 -10.74 2.46 -4.36
C PHE A 149 -10.32 3.74 -5.10
N HIS A 150 -10.46 3.74 -6.43
CA HIS A 150 -9.99 4.83 -7.30
C HIS A 150 -10.66 6.18 -6.99
N ASN A 151 -11.86 6.16 -6.42
CA ASN A 151 -12.65 7.34 -6.10
C ASN A 151 -12.70 7.66 -4.60
N ASN A 152 -11.90 6.97 -3.75
CA ASN A 152 -11.85 7.17 -2.31
C ASN A 152 -13.21 7.01 -1.59
N ALA A 153 -14.16 6.25 -2.17
CA ALA A 153 -15.53 6.19 -1.66
C ALA A 153 -15.67 5.45 -0.31
N ILE A 154 -14.69 4.61 0.05
CA ILE A 154 -14.77 3.76 1.25
C ILE A 154 -13.62 4.10 2.20
N GLU A 155 -13.93 4.48 3.44
CA GLU A 155 -12.92 4.99 4.39
C GLU A 155 -12.12 3.90 5.11
N THR A 156 -12.74 2.74 5.37
CA THR A 156 -12.15 1.70 6.22
C THR A 156 -11.77 0.47 5.42
N ILE A 157 -10.72 -0.22 5.87
CA ILE A 157 -10.26 -1.45 5.21
C ILE A 157 -11.29 -2.57 5.34
N GLU A 158 -12.06 -2.62 6.43
CA GLU A 158 -13.21 -3.53 6.56
C GLU A 158 -14.28 -3.23 5.52
N GLY A 159 -14.61 -1.95 5.29
CA GLY A 159 -15.54 -1.56 4.23
C GLY A 159 -15.00 -1.94 2.86
N ALA A 160 -13.70 -1.77 2.63
CA ALA A 160 -13.07 -2.14 1.37
C ALA A 160 -13.13 -3.65 1.12
N VAL A 161 -12.87 -4.47 2.15
CA VAL A 161 -13.02 -5.93 2.08
C VAL A 161 -14.47 -6.33 1.83
N ALA A 162 -15.43 -5.66 2.47
CA ALA A 162 -16.86 -5.92 2.25
C ALA A 162 -17.33 -5.61 0.82
N GLN A 163 -16.70 -4.63 0.16
CA GLN A 163 -17.01 -4.21 -1.21
C GLN A 163 -16.14 -4.92 -2.28
N ALA A 164 -15.25 -5.82 -1.88
CA ALA A 164 -14.23 -6.41 -2.76
C ALA A 164 -14.73 -7.51 -3.72
N ASP A 165 -16.03 -7.55 -4.07
CA ASP A 165 -16.62 -8.54 -4.99
C ASP A 165 -16.73 -7.99 -6.43
N PRO A 166 -15.68 -8.08 -7.27
CA PRO A 166 -15.74 -7.57 -8.62
C PRO A 166 -16.77 -8.33 -9.44
N GLN A 167 -17.67 -7.57 -10.10
CA GLN A 167 -18.68 -8.11 -11.02
C GLN A 167 -19.60 -9.20 -10.42
N GLY A 168 -19.76 -9.23 -9.08
CA GLY A 168 -20.53 -10.27 -8.42
C GLY A 168 -19.89 -11.66 -8.54
N ALA A 169 -18.55 -11.74 -8.47
CA ALA A 169 -17.79 -12.99 -8.49
C ALA A 169 -18.17 -13.96 -7.35
N GLY A 170 -19.07 -13.56 -6.46
CA GLY A 170 -19.67 -14.38 -5.41
C GLY A 170 -18.74 -14.50 -4.22
N ILE A 171 -18.11 -13.40 -3.84
CA ILE A 171 -17.39 -13.26 -2.57
C ILE A 171 -18.42 -12.88 -1.52
N GLU A 172 -18.99 -13.89 -0.87
CA GLU A 172 -19.96 -13.72 0.21
C GLU A 172 -19.27 -13.94 1.56
N LEU A 173 -18.84 -12.84 2.18
CA LEU A 173 -18.15 -12.86 3.47
C LEU A 173 -19.09 -12.41 4.59
N ASP A 174 -19.05 -13.13 5.71
CA ASP A 174 -19.69 -12.65 6.93
C ASP A 174 -18.83 -11.58 7.64
N GLY A 175 -19.42 -10.84 8.59
CA GLY A 175 -18.72 -9.77 9.30
C GLY A 175 -17.46 -10.22 10.05
N THR A 176 -17.41 -11.46 10.54
CA THR A 176 -16.22 -11.99 11.24
C THR A 176 -15.11 -12.34 10.26
N GLN A 177 -15.46 -12.82 9.06
CA GLN A 177 -14.52 -13.09 7.98
C GLN A 177 -13.91 -11.80 7.43
N ILE A 178 -14.73 -10.75 7.26
CA ILE A 178 -14.26 -9.40 6.88
C ILE A 178 -13.21 -8.90 7.87
N VAL A 179 -13.50 -8.95 9.17
CA VAL A 179 -12.56 -8.54 10.23
C VAL A 179 -11.29 -9.40 10.21
N ALA A 180 -11.41 -10.70 9.95
CA ALA A 180 -10.24 -11.58 9.88
C ALA A 180 -9.30 -11.22 8.72
N ILE A 181 -9.84 -10.98 7.51
CA ILE A 181 -9.05 -10.55 6.35
C ILE A 181 -8.43 -9.17 6.63
N ALA A 182 -9.21 -8.22 7.16
CA ALA A 182 -8.71 -6.90 7.52
C ALA A 182 -7.58 -6.98 8.56
N ALA A 183 -7.65 -7.92 9.50
CA ALA A 183 -6.56 -8.17 10.44
C ALA A 183 -5.31 -8.75 9.76
N PHE A 184 -5.47 -9.66 8.81
CA PHE A 184 -4.37 -10.17 8.00
C PHE A 184 -3.67 -9.05 7.22
N LEU A 185 -4.43 -8.19 6.53
CA LEU A 185 -3.90 -7.05 5.77
C LEU A 185 -3.13 -6.07 6.66
N ARG A 186 -3.63 -5.78 7.87
CA ARG A 186 -2.90 -4.98 8.87
C ARG A 186 -1.58 -5.60 9.30
N VAL A 187 -1.54 -6.93 9.48
CA VAL A 187 -0.31 -7.62 9.89
C VAL A 187 0.75 -7.58 8.78
N ILE A 188 0.38 -7.84 7.51
CA ILE A 188 1.36 -7.77 6.41
C ILE A 188 1.87 -6.34 6.18
N ASN A 189 1.01 -5.32 6.34
CA ASN A 189 1.42 -3.91 6.30
C ASN A 189 2.40 -3.58 7.41
N THR A 190 2.12 -4.04 8.63
CA THR A 190 3.02 -3.83 9.76
C THR A 190 4.37 -4.52 9.52
N LEU A 191 4.37 -5.75 8.99
CA LEU A 191 5.61 -6.46 8.67
C LEU A 191 6.44 -5.72 7.62
N GLU A 192 5.81 -5.13 6.62
CA GLU A 192 6.46 -4.32 5.59
C GLU A 192 7.02 -3.01 6.16
N ASN A 193 6.24 -2.30 6.98
CA ASN A 193 6.70 -1.07 7.64
C ASN A 193 7.89 -1.34 8.60
N ILE A 194 7.88 -2.49 9.30
CA ILE A 194 9.03 -2.94 10.11
C ILE A 194 10.26 -3.20 9.23
N ARG A 195 10.10 -3.88 8.09
CA ARG A 195 11.19 -4.14 7.14
C ARG A 195 11.80 -2.83 6.64
N GLN A 196 10.97 -1.91 6.16
CA GLN A 196 11.42 -0.59 5.68
C GLN A 196 12.09 0.22 6.81
N SER A 197 11.53 0.20 8.03
CA SER A 197 12.16 0.87 9.16
C SER A 197 13.55 0.29 9.46
N ILE A 198 13.73 -1.02 9.42
CA ILE A 198 15.03 -1.66 9.65
C ILE A 198 16.02 -1.23 8.56
N GLU A 199 15.63 -1.26 7.29
CA GLU A 199 16.49 -0.86 6.16
C GLU A 199 16.94 0.59 6.28
N LEU A 200 16.03 1.50 6.65
CA LEU A 200 16.35 2.90 6.89
C LEU A 200 17.29 3.09 8.09
N LEU A 201 17.09 2.34 9.17
CA LEU A 201 17.97 2.37 10.34
C LEU A 201 19.36 1.82 9.98
N GLU A 202 19.44 0.72 9.25
CA GLU A 202 20.71 0.11 8.80
C GLU A 202 21.45 1.05 7.84
N ALA A 203 20.78 1.61 6.82
CA ALA A 203 21.36 2.59 5.91
C ALA A 203 21.87 3.84 6.66
N SER A 204 21.16 4.28 7.72
CA SER A 204 21.59 5.42 8.54
C SER A 204 22.94 5.21 9.26
N LEU A 205 23.37 3.95 9.44
CA LEU A 205 24.65 3.61 10.03
C LEU A 205 25.81 3.75 9.03
N GLU A 206 25.52 3.64 7.73
CA GLU A 206 26.51 3.62 6.66
C GLU A 206 26.71 4.99 5.99
N VAL A 207 25.78 5.93 6.16
CA VAL A 207 25.86 7.27 5.54
C VAL A 207 26.49 8.34 6.45
N PRO A 208 26.97 9.47 5.89
CA PRO A 208 27.40 10.65 6.64
C PRO A 208 26.30 11.26 7.52
N PHE A 209 26.71 12.12 8.46
CA PHE A 209 25.81 12.72 9.43
C PHE A 209 24.65 13.50 8.81
N GLU A 210 24.88 14.21 7.70
CA GLU A 210 23.87 15.03 7.01
C GLU A 210 22.71 14.19 6.44
N GLU A 211 23.02 13.01 5.90
CA GLU A 211 22.02 12.09 5.33
C GLU A 211 21.36 11.22 6.40
N ARG A 212 22.11 10.88 7.47
CA ARG A 212 21.62 10.06 8.59
C ARG A 212 20.32 10.59 9.17
N GLY A 213 20.22 11.90 9.41
CA GLY A 213 19.05 12.51 10.04
C GLY A 213 17.75 12.27 9.25
N ARG A 214 17.82 12.31 7.91
CA ARG A 214 16.67 12.06 7.03
C ARG A 214 16.21 10.61 7.08
N LEU A 215 17.15 9.67 7.04
CA LEU A 215 16.85 8.23 7.14
C LEU A 215 16.23 7.88 8.48
N LEU A 216 16.79 8.38 9.58
CA LEU A 216 16.25 8.17 10.93
C LEU A 216 14.84 8.76 11.08
N ALA A 217 14.62 9.99 10.59
CA ALA A 217 13.30 10.62 10.65
C ALA A 217 12.25 9.84 9.82
N ARG A 218 12.65 9.23 8.71
CA ARG A 218 11.76 8.35 7.94
C ARG A 218 11.48 7.05 8.71
N ALA A 219 12.51 6.41 9.29
CA ALA A 219 12.32 5.21 10.11
C ALA A 219 11.36 5.43 11.29
N VAL A 220 11.39 6.61 11.92
CA VAL A 220 10.43 6.99 12.96
C VAL A 220 9.00 6.97 12.42
N ARG A 221 8.75 7.51 11.21
CA ARG A 221 7.43 7.50 10.57
C ARG A 221 6.95 6.08 10.26
N GLU A 222 7.78 5.24 9.64
CA GLU A 222 7.43 3.83 9.38
C GLU A 222 7.08 3.06 10.67
N THR A 223 7.77 3.39 11.77
CA THR A 223 7.48 2.80 13.09
C THR A 223 6.17 3.32 13.68
N ASP A 224 5.89 4.62 13.55
CA ASP A 224 4.62 5.21 13.95
C ASP A 224 3.45 4.62 13.16
N ASP A 225 3.65 4.35 11.86
CA ASP A 225 2.65 3.76 10.99
C ASP A 225 2.35 2.32 11.42
N SER A 226 3.39 1.50 11.67
CA SER A 226 3.27 0.18 12.29
C SER A 226 2.42 0.18 13.58
N ILE A 227 2.68 1.14 14.48
CA ILE A 227 1.95 1.27 15.74
C ILE A 227 0.48 1.62 15.49
N ARG A 228 0.19 2.57 14.59
CA ARG A 228 -1.19 2.98 14.27
C ARG A 228 -1.98 1.83 13.64
N VAL A 229 -1.38 1.11 12.69
CA VAL A 229 -2.00 -0.03 12.01
C VAL A 229 -2.40 -1.13 13.01
N LEU A 230 -1.48 -1.57 13.88
CA LEU A 230 -1.78 -2.59 14.89
C LEU A 230 -2.84 -2.13 15.90
N LYS A 231 -2.71 -0.91 16.42
CA LYS A 231 -3.67 -0.37 17.40
C LYS A 231 -5.05 -0.18 16.79
N GLY A 232 -5.14 0.30 15.56
CA GLY A 232 -6.40 0.49 14.85
C GLY A 232 -7.17 -0.81 14.65
N GLY A 233 -6.48 -1.94 14.54
CA GLY A 233 -7.09 -3.27 14.48
C GLY A 233 -7.26 -3.98 15.83
N GLY A 234 -6.75 -3.42 16.94
CA GLY A 234 -6.69 -4.12 18.23
C GLY A 234 -5.82 -5.38 18.21
N LEU A 235 -4.75 -5.40 17.39
CA LEU A 235 -3.93 -6.57 17.12
C LEU A 235 -2.59 -6.51 17.85
N HIS A 236 -2.11 -7.67 18.31
CA HIS A 236 -0.74 -7.87 18.81
C HIS A 236 -0.25 -6.78 19.77
N ALA A 237 -1.00 -6.53 20.85
CA ALA A 237 -0.63 -5.53 21.85
C ALA A 237 0.80 -5.74 22.40
N GLU A 238 1.23 -6.99 22.47
CA GLU A 238 2.59 -7.39 22.82
C GLU A 238 3.66 -6.92 21.82
N ALA A 239 3.34 -6.79 20.53
CA ALA A 239 4.25 -6.26 19.51
C ALA A 239 4.29 -4.72 19.50
N VAL A 240 3.22 -4.06 19.97
CA VAL A 240 3.16 -2.59 20.05
C VAL A 240 4.20 -2.03 21.03
N ALA A 241 4.44 -2.69 22.16
CA ALA A 241 5.41 -2.22 23.16
C ALA A 241 6.85 -2.12 22.61
N PRO A 242 7.44 -3.15 21.97
CA PRO A 242 8.75 -3.03 21.34
C PRO A 242 8.75 -2.01 20.18
N LEU A 243 7.67 -1.86 19.40
CA LEU A 243 7.60 -0.80 18.39
C LEU A 243 7.67 0.61 19.01
N GLN A 244 6.98 0.84 20.12
CA GLN A 244 7.04 2.11 20.84
C GLN A 244 8.45 2.40 21.38
N GLU A 245 9.16 1.37 21.85
CA GLU A 245 10.54 1.51 22.29
C GLU A 245 11.49 1.74 21.10
N ALA A 246 11.32 1.02 19.98
CA ALA A 246 12.06 1.24 18.73
C ALA A 246 11.92 2.69 18.26
N ARG A 247 10.69 3.21 18.23
CA ARG A 247 10.39 4.61 17.91
C ARG A 247 11.12 5.57 18.84
N ARG A 248 11.05 5.34 20.15
CA ARG A 248 11.72 6.18 21.17
C ARG A 248 13.23 6.20 21.00
N LEU A 249 13.83 5.06 20.63
CA LEU A 249 15.26 4.92 20.38
C LEU A 249 15.67 5.60 19.07
N ALA A 250 14.89 5.45 18.00
CA ALA A 250 15.10 6.15 16.74
C ALA A 250 15.03 7.69 16.92
N ASP A 251 14.06 8.19 17.68
CA ASP A 251 13.96 9.61 18.05
C ASP A 251 15.19 10.11 18.85
N LYS A 252 15.68 9.30 19.80
CA LYS A 252 16.93 9.61 20.51
C LYS A 252 18.12 9.63 19.55
N ALA A 253 18.16 8.72 18.57
CA ALA A 253 19.21 8.68 17.58
C ALA A 253 19.25 9.95 16.72
N VAL A 254 18.09 10.45 16.30
CA VAL A 254 17.96 11.72 15.54
C VAL A 254 18.57 12.89 16.30
N ARG A 255 18.35 12.96 17.62
CA ARG A 255 18.76 14.10 18.46
C ARG A 255 20.18 13.96 19.01
N SER A 256 20.84 12.81 18.85
CA SER A 256 22.09 12.51 19.52
C SER A 256 23.31 12.69 18.62
N VAL A 257 24.24 13.55 19.06
CA VAL A 257 25.54 13.75 18.40
C VAL A 257 26.49 12.58 18.67
N PHE A 258 26.53 12.09 19.92
CA PHE A 258 27.54 11.10 20.36
C PHE A 258 27.04 9.65 20.40
N PHE A 259 25.74 9.44 20.67
CA PHE A 259 25.17 8.10 20.89
C PHE A 259 24.20 7.68 19.79
N GLY A 260 24.11 8.43 18.69
CA GLY A 260 23.17 8.15 17.58
C GLY A 260 23.26 6.71 17.09
N ARG A 261 24.46 6.25 16.71
CA ARG A 261 24.70 4.87 16.23
C ARG A 261 24.28 3.79 17.23
N ARG A 262 24.46 4.02 18.55
CA ARG A 262 24.06 3.06 19.59
C ARG A 262 22.54 2.94 19.64
N HIS A 263 21.85 4.07 19.75
CA HIS A 263 20.39 4.08 19.77
C HIS A 263 19.78 3.49 18.50
N THR A 264 20.39 3.74 17.32
CA THR A 264 19.97 3.11 16.06
C THR A 264 20.04 1.58 16.13
N LYS A 265 21.15 1.01 16.64
CA LYS A 265 21.28 -0.45 16.79
C LYS A 265 20.27 -1.04 17.78
N GLU A 266 20.03 -0.33 18.89
CA GLU A 266 19.00 -0.73 19.86
C GLU A 266 17.60 -0.68 19.23
N ALA A 267 17.28 0.35 18.43
CA ALA A 267 16.02 0.47 17.71
C ALA A 267 15.80 -0.69 16.72
N ILE A 268 16.84 -1.08 15.97
CA ILE A 268 16.78 -2.26 15.09
C ILE A 268 16.47 -3.54 15.89
N GLY A 269 17.07 -3.68 17.07
CA GLY A 269 16.80 -4.80 17.97
C GLY A 269 15.32 -4.88 18.38
N GLU A 270 14.73 -3.74 18.74
CA GLU A 270 13.30 -3.67 19.09
C GLU A 270 12.37 -3.90 17.88
N GLN A 271 12.73 -3.41 16.70
CA GLN A 271 12.00 -3.74 15.46
C GLN A 271 11.98 -5.26 15.19
N LYS A 272 13.12 -5.92 15.35
CA LYS A 272 13.23 -7.38 15.17
C LYS A 272 12.43 -8.14 16.22
N LYS A 273 12.38 -7.66 17.48
CA LYS A 273 11.52 -8.23 18.53
C LYS A 273 10.03 -8.10 18.17
N ALA A 274 9.59 -6.92 17.73
CA ALA A 274 8.22 -6.70 17.29
C ALA A 274 7.85 -7.63 16.14
N ARG A 275 8.71 -7.74 15.10
CA ARG A 275 8.52 -8.67 13.98
C ARG A 275 8.32 -10.11 14.45
N ALA A 276 9.17 -10.57 15.37
CA ALA A 276 9.11 -11.93 15.92
C ALA A 276 7.82 -12.22 16.72
N LEU A 277 7.06 -11.19 17.12
CA LEU A 277 5.75 -11.35 17.76
C LEU A 277 4.60 -11.44 16.75
N LEU A 278 4.84 -11.06 15.49
CA LEU A 278 3.86 -11.12 14.39
C LEU A 278 4.01 -12.36 13.51
N VAL A 279 5.23 -12.86 13.34
CA VAL A 279 5.55 -13.98 12.44
C VAL A 279 6.68 -14.85 13.01
N GLU A 280 6.67 -16.15 12.70
CA GLU A 280 7.74 -17.11 13.02
C GLU A 280 8.92 -17.03 12.04
#